data_AF-A0A7G7SXM1-F1
#
_entry.id   AF-A0A7G7SXM1-F1
#
_cell.length_a   1.000
_cell.length_b   1.000
_cell.length_c   1.000
_cell.angle_alpha   90.00
_cell.angle_beta   90.00
_cell.angle_gamma   90.00
#
_symmetry.space_group_name_H-M   'P 1'
#
loop_
_entity.id
_entity.type
_entity.pdbx_description
1 polymer ?
#
loop_
_entity_poly.entity_id
_entity_poly.type
_entity_poly.pdbx_seq_one_letter_code
_entity_poly.pdbx_strand_id
1 'polypeptide(L)'
;MSDLSLPMSPHAGAFFGLDLQALAPPQRDALRQADADFRAVAAGRAPLHARIDTEAPLPADGGTRYYLGQGYRLTVLRRLSSIGAQIAIAYGPILQLDEALFAAATLPAMSDVRLYTHAALGQLLGVAAQA
;
A
#
# COMPACT_ATOMS: atom_id res chain seq x y z
N MET A 1 -27.27 -19.84 13.86
CA MET A 1 -26.22 -19.34 12.96
C MET A 1 -25.28 -18.54 13.83
N SER A 2 -24.18 -19.16 14.27
CA SER A 2 -23.28 -18.53 15.23
C SER A 2 -22.41 -17.50 14.51
N ASP A 3 -22.58 -16.26 14.93
CA ASP A 3 -21.81 -15.11 14.52
C ASP A 3 -20.37 -15.27 15.03
N LEU A 4 -19.45 -15.65 14.14
CA LEU A 4 -18.02 -15.70 14.43
C LEU A 4 -17.50 -14.26 14.49
N SER A 5 -17.76 -13.60 15.61
CA SER A 5 -17.06 -12.38 16.00
C SER A 5 -15.59 -12.77 16.29
N LEU A 6 -14.75 -12.74 15.25
CA LEU A 6 -13.31 -12.81 15.43
C LEU A 6 -12.90 -11.62 16.32
N PRO A 7 -12.18 -11.86 17.44
CA PRO A 7 -11.70 -10.77 18.26
C PRO A 7 -10.69 -9.95 17.44
N MET A 8 -11.14 -8.79 16.97
CA MET A 8 -10.28 -7.75 16.42
C MET A 8 -9.44 -7.20 17.57
N SER A 9 -8.29 -7.83 17.82
CA SER A 9 -7.30 -7.28 18.73
C SER A 9 -6.87 -5.90 18.22
N PRO A 10 -6.91 -4.84 19.05
CA PRO A 10 -6.59 -3.46 18.65
C PRO A 10 -5.11 -3.23 18.29
N HIS A 11 -4.33 -4.31 18.16
CA HIS A 11 -2.95 -4.34 17.70
C HIS A 11 -2.77 -5.15 16.41
N ALA A 12 -3.84 -5.47 15.69
CA ALA A 12 -3.75 -6.02 14.35
C ALA A 12 -3.08 -4.99 13.42
N GLY A 13 -1.76 -5.05 13.33
CA GLY A 13 -1.04 -4.39 12.23
C GLY A 13 -1.56 -4.88 10.89
N ALA A 14 -1.27 -4.15 9.81
CA ALA A 14 -1.67 -4.53 8.45
C ALA A 14 -1.38 -6.01 8.11
N PHE A 15 -0.37 -6.62 8.74
CA PHE A 15 0.07 -7.98 8.48
C PHE A 15 -0.66 -9.02 9.36
N PHE A 16 -1.78 -9.54 8.87
CA PHE A 16 -2.43 -10.71 9.46
C PHE A 16 -1.53 -11.95 9.37
N GLY A 17 -1.47 -12.72 10.46
CA GLY A 17 -0.74 -14.00 10.51
C GLY A 17 0.75 -13.90 10.85
N LEU A 18 1.28 -12.71 11.15
CA LEU A 18 2.65 -12.55 11.66
C LEU A 18 2.65 -12.37 13.18
N ASP A 19 3.38 -13.22 13.89
CA ASP A 19 3.73 -12.97 15.28
C ASP A 19 4.88 -11.96 15.36
N LEU A 20 4.52 -10.70 15.59
CA LEU A 20 5.48 -9.60 15.67
C LEU A 20 6.50 -9.78 16.79
N GLN A 21 6.19 -10.52 17.86
CA GLN A 21 7.12 -10.73 18.98
C GLN A 21 8.19 -11.75 18.66
N ALA A 22 7.91 -12.69 17.75
CA ALA A 22 8.87 -13.69 17.28
C ALA A 22 9.86 -13.16 16.23
N LEU A 23 9.62 -11.97 15.67
CA LEU A 23 10.46 -11.37 14.64
C LEU A 23 11.73 -10.74 15.22
N ALA A 24 12.82 -10.79 14.45
CA ALA A 24 14.04 -10.06 14.77
C ALA A 24 13.79 -8.53 14.70
N PRO A 25 14.56 -7.69 15.43
CA PRO A 25 14.38 -6.24 15.41
C PRO A 25 14.31 -5.62 13.99
N PRO A 26 15.18 -5.99 13.02
CA PRO A 26 15.11 -5.44 11.67
C PRO A 26 13.80 -5.76 10.93
N GLN A 27 13.24 -6.94 11.16
CA GLN A 27 11.96 -7.35 10.57
C GLN A 27 10.81 -6.55 11.18
N ARG A 28 10.81 -6.34 12.51
CA ARG A 28 9.79 -5.51 13.18
C ARG A 28 9.83 -4.06 12.70
N ASP A 29 11.02 -3.49 12.55
CA ASP A 29 11.18 -2.13 12.04
C ASP A 29 10.70 -2.00 10.60
N ALA A 30 11.04 -2.96 9.73
CA ALA A 30 10.56 -3.02 8.36
C ALA A 30 9.02 -3.04 8.30
N LEU A 31 8.36 -3.90 9.09
CA LEU A 31 6.89 -3.96 9.13
C LEU A 31 6.26 -2.66 9.63
N ARG A 32 6.83 -2.03 10.66
CA ARG A 32 6.33 -0.76 11.19
C ARG A 32 6.42 0.36 10.15
N GLN A 33 7.55 0.48 9.46
CA GLN A 33 7.72 1.47 8.40
C GLN A 33 6.79 1.20 7.21
N ALA A 34 6.68 -0.07 6.81
CA ALA A 34 5.80 -0.49 5.73
C ALA A 34 4.31 -0.20 6.02
N ASP A 35 3.83 -0.48 7.25
CA ASP A 35 2.47 -0.16 7.67
C ASP A 35 2.20 1.35 7.69
N ALA A 36 3.15 2.16 8.17
CA ALA A 36 3.03 3.60 8.17
C ALA A 36 2.93 4.19 6.75
N ASP A 37 3.78 3.71 5.83
CA ASP A 37 3.75 4.14 4.43
C ASP A 37 2.49 3.68 3.70
N PHE A 38 2.08 2.43 3.91
CA PHE A 38 0.85 1.88 3.35
C PHE A 38 -0.36 2.75 3.75
N ARG A 39 -0.50 3.07 5.04
CA ARG A 39 -1.58 3.92 5.55
C ARG A 39 -1.48 5.36 5.04
N ALA A 40 -0.28 5.91 4.87
CA ALA A 40 -0.10 7.24 4.32
C ALA A 40 -0.64 7.32 2.88
N VAL A 41 -0.27 6.35 2.03
CA VAL A 41 -0.71 6.28 0.63
C VAL A 41 -2.20 5.98 0.52
N ALA A 42 -2.74 5.05 1.32
CA ALA A 42 -4.18 4.80 1.37
C ALA A 42 -4.99 6.06 1.71
N ALA A 43 -4.40 6.97 2.49
CA ALA A 43 -4.98 8.27 2.83
C ALA A 43 -4.59 9.40 1.86
N GLY A 44 -4.08 9.08 0.65
CA GLY A 44 -3.75 10.05 -0.39
C GLY A 44 -2.45 10.85 -0.17
N ARG A 45 -1.60 10.44 0.78
CA ARG A 45 -0.34 11.12 1.10
C ARG A 45 0.87 10.38 0.52
N ALA A 46 2.01 11.06 0.41
CA ALA A 46 3.26 10.42 0.05
C ALA A 46 3.72 9.42 1.15
N PRO A 47 4.48 8.38 0.78
CA PRO A 47 5.18 7.52 1.76
C PRO A 47 6.08 8.36 2.68
N LEU A 48 6.20 7.95 3.93
CA LEU A 48 6.96 8.62 4.99
C LEU A 48 8.42 8.14 5.02
N HIS A 49 8.62 6.82 4.90
CA HIS A 49 9.90 6.14 5.06
C HIS A 49 10.52 5.74 3.72
N ALA A 50 9.73 5.09 2.87
CA ALA A 50 10.19 4.61 1.57
C ALA A 50 10.62 5.78 0.66
N ARG A 51 11.61 5.51 -0.18
CA ARG A 51 12.17 6.48 -1.14
C ARG A 51 11.83 6.04 -2.55
N ILE A 52 11.68 7.01 -3.45
CA ILE A 52 11.40 6.71 -4.86
C ILE A 52 12.51 5.80 -5.39
N ASP A 53 12.10 4.72 -6.03
CA ASP A 53 13.00 3.85 -6.79
C ASP A 53 13.29 4.53 -8.14
N THR A 54 14.46 5.14 -8.27
CA THR A 54 14.86 5.84 -9.50
C THR A 54 15.28 4.89 -10.61
N GLU A 55 15.57 3.64 -10.27
CA GLU A 55 15.99 2.59 -11.21
C GLU A 55 14.80 1.79 -11.75
N ALA A 56 13.65 1.87 -11.09
CA ALA A 56 12.43 1.21 -11.56
C ALA A 56 11.93 1.83 -12.87
N PRO A 57 11.46 1.01 -13.83
CA PRO A 57 10.93 1.51 -15.09
C PRO A 57 9.70 2.39 -14.84
N LEU A 58 9.67 3.59 -15.41
CA LEU A 58 8.51 4.48 -15.30
C LEU A 58 7.37 3.95 -16.20
N PRO A 59 6.22 3.55 -15.63
CA PRO A 59 5.13 3.02 -16.42
C PRO A 59 4.40 4.16 -17.16
N ALA A 60 4.02 3.90 -18.40
CA ALA A 60 3.24 4.82 -19.22
C ALA A 60 1.73 4.74 -18.87
N ASP A 61 1.37 4.82 -17.59
CA ASP A 61 0.02 4.50 -17.10
C ASP A 61 -0.74 5.67 -16.46
N GLY A 62 -0.10 6.84 -16.37
CA GLY A 62 -0.70 8.06 -15.84
C GLY A 62 -0.23 8.46 -14.45
N GLY A 63 0.71 7.73 -13.84
CA GLY A 63 1.47 8.21 -12.70
C GLY A 63 1.77 7.20 -11.61
N THR A 64 1.77 5.90 -11.90
CA THR A 64 2.27 4.90 -10.96
C THR A 64 3.73 5.17 -10.63
N ARG A 65 4.08 5.03 -9.35
CA ARG A 65 5.44 5.23 -8.83
C ARG A 65 5.86 4.06 -7.96
N TYR A 66 7.15 3.74 -8.01
CA TYR A 66 7.75 2.68 -7.21
C TYR A 66 8.62 3.28 -6.12
N TYR A 67 8.60 2.64 -4.96
CA TYR A 67 9.35 3.06 -3.78
C TYR A 67 10.01 1.85 -3.11
N LEU A 68 11.20 2.09 -2.57
CA LEU A 68 11.97 1.13 -1.77
C LEU A 68 12.01 1.60 -0.32
N GLY A 69 11.58 0.73 0.59
CA GLY A 69 11.77 0.86 2.02
C GLY A 69 12.77 -0.17 2.53
N GLN A 70 13.09 -0.09 3.82
CA GLN A 70 14.01 -1.05 4.43
C GLN A 70 13.30 -2.41 4.59
N GLY A 71 13.52 -3.33 3.65
CA GLY A 71 12.93 -4.68 3.67
C GLY A 71 11.54 -4.78 3.04
N TYR A 72 11.12 -3.78 2.26
CA TYR A 72 9.86 -3.82 1.51
C TYR A 72 9.90 -2.95 0.25
N ARG A 73 9.02 -3.27 -0.68
CA ARG A 73 8.72 -2.49 -1.88
C ARG A 73 7.30 -1.98 -1.80
N LEU A 74 7.10 -0.73 -2.20
CA LEU A 74 5.80 -0.09 -2.23
C LEU A 74 5.54 0.48 -3.62
N THR A 75 4.47 0.03 -4.25
CA THR A 75 3.94 0.66 -5.46
C THR A 75 2.80 1.58 -5.06
N VAL A 76 2.91 2.85 -5.45
CA VAL A 76 1.77 3.77 -5.44
C VAL A 76 1.14 3.68 -6.81
N LEU A 77 0.10 2.86 -6.95
CA LEU A 77 -0.61 2.70 -8.21
C LEU A 77 -1.38 3.98 -8.50
N ARG A 78 -1.26 4.49 -9.73
CA ARG A 78 -2.12 5.55 -10.26
C ARG A 78 -2.25 5.34 -11.77
N ARG A 79 -3.30 4.60 -12.14
CA ARG A 79 -3.50 4.18 -13.52
C ARG A 79 -4.89 4.55 -14.03
N LEU A 80 -4.96 5.05 -15.27
CA LEU A 80 -6.24 5.19 -15.99
C LEU A 80 -6.88 3.81 -16.19
N SER A 81 -8.15 3.70 -15.82
CA SER A 81 -8.95 2.48 -15.87
C SER A 81 -10.36 2.80 -16.36
N SER A 82 -11.18 1.77 -16.54
CA SER A 82 -12.59 1.93 -16.88
C SER A 82 -13.46 0.90 -16.16
N ILE A 83 -14.67 1.32 -15.81
CA ILE A 83 -15.75 0.45 -15.37
C ILE A 83 -16.89 0.62 -16.38
N GLY A 84 -17.08 -0.37 -17.25
CA GLY A 84 -17.98 -0.23 -18.40
C GLY A 84 -17.56 0.94 -19.30
N ALA A 85 -18.48 1.88 -19.52
CA ALA A 85 -18.23 3.08 -20.33
C ALA A 85 -17.62 4.26 -19.56
N GLN A 86 -17.43 4.15 -18.23
CA GLN A 86 -16.93 5.25 -17.40
C GLN A 86 -15.42 5.15 -17.21
N ILE A 87 -14.72 6.27 -17.44
CA ILE A 87 -13.29 6.40 -17.13
C ILE A 87 -13.13 6.58 -15.63
N ALA A 88 -12.23 5.81 -15.03
CA ALA A 88 -11.87 5.85 -13.63
C ALA A 88 -10.35 5.88 -13.47
N ILE A 89 -9.89 6.13 -12.25
CA ILE A 89 -8.48 6.05 -11.89
C ILE A 89 -8.36 4.99 -10.79
N ALA A 90 -7.59 3.94 -11.06
CA ALA A 90 -7.17 3.00 -10.03
C ALA A 90 -6.05 3.64 -9.22
N TYR A 91 -6.29 3.84 -7.93
CA TYR A 91 -5.32 4.45 -7.03
C TYR A 91 -5.23 3.71 -5.70
N GLY A 92 -4.00 3.56 -5.19
CA GLY A 92 -3.75 3.04 -3.85
C GLY A 92 -2.39 2.36 -3.70
N PRO A 93 -2.01 1.97 -2.48
CA PRO A 93 -0.77 1.24 -2.21
C PRO A 93 -0.87 -0.23 -2.59
N ILE A 94 0.23 -0.76 -3.11
CA ILE A 94 0.53 -2.20 -3.20
C ILE A 94 1.86 -2.41 -2.51
N LEU A 95 1.87 -3.18 -1.43
CA LEU A 95 3.03 -3.42 -0.58
C LEU A 95 3.48 -4.87 -0.71
N GLN A 96 4.78 -5.06 -0.90
CA GLN A 96 5.42 -6.36 -0.94
C GLN A 96 6.62 -6.37 0.02
N LEU A 97 6.69 -7.35 0.90
CA LEU A 97 7.83 -7.53 1.80
C LEU A 97 8.96 -8.28 1.08
N ASP A 98 10.20 -7.99 1.46
CA ASP A 98 11.38 -8.66 0.90
C ASP A 98 11.51 -10.08 1.44
N GLU A 99 11.39 -11.08 0.56
CA GLU A 99 11.53 -12.49 0.90
C GLU A 99 12.88 -12.80 1.58
N ALA A 100 13.95 -12.10 1.22
CA ALA A 100 15.26 -12.31 1.83
C ALA A 100 15.27 -11.94 3.33
N LEU A 101 14.51 -10.91 3.72
CA LEU A 101 14.43 -10.47 5.10
C LEU A 101 13.46 -11.32 5.94
N PHE A 102 12.46 -11.93 5.30
CA PHE A 102 11.36 -12.64 5.97
C PHE A 102 11.31 -14.14 5.60
N ALA A 103 12.45 -14.70 5.19
CA ALA A 103 12.63 -16.08 4.74
C ALA A 103 11.75 -17.08 5.51
N ALA A 104 10.93 -17.84 4.75
CA ALA A 104 10.00 -18.90 5.17
C ALA A 104 8.51 -18.54 5.39
N ALA A 105 8.07 -17.32 5.08
CA ALA A 105 6.64 -17.03 4.92
C ALA A 105 6.32 -16.68 3.46
N THR A 106 5.34 -17.34 2.86
CA THR A 106 4.70 -16.83 1.65
C THR A 106 3.96 -15.56 2.04
N LEU A 107 4.67 -14.43 2.09
CA LEU A 107 4.10 -13.20 2.60
C LEU A 107 3.11 -12.68 1.58
N PRO A 108 1.84 -12.48 1.96
CA PRO A 108 0.87 -11.95 1.03
C PRO A 108 1.28 -10.53 0.65
N ALA A 109 1.34 -10.26 -0.66
CA ALA A 109 1.31 -8.88 -1.13
C ALA A 109 0.02 -8.24 -0.63
N MET A 110 0.13 -7.07 -0.02
CA MET A 110 -1.01 -6.31 0.49
C MET A 110 -1.39 -5.21 -0.47
N SER A 111 -2.69 -4.96 -0.65
CA SER A 111 -3.14 -3.82 -1.45
C SER A 111 -4.43 -3.21 -0.91
N ASP A 112 -4.55 -1.89 -1.03
CA ASP A 112 -5.82 -1.15 -0.89
C ASP A 112 -5.97 -0.26 -2.12
N VAL A 113 -6.32 -0.89 -3.25
CA VAL A 113 -6.54 -0.18 -4.52
C VAL A 113 -8.03 0.02 -4.71
N ARG A 114 -8.43 1.27 -4.94
CA ARG A 114 -9.81 1.63 -5.22
C ARG A 114 -9.91 2.36 -6.55
N LEU A 115 -11.12 2.35 -7.10
CA LEU A 115 -11.45 3.08 -8.31
C LEU A 115 -12.10 4.41 -7.92
N TYR A 116 -11.55 5.49 -8.48
CA TYR A 116 -12.01 6.85 -8.23
C TYR A 116 -12.44 7.52 -9.53
N THR A 117 -13.45 8.37 -9.46
CA THR A 117 -13.60 9.43 -10.46
C THR A 117 -12.44 10.43 -10.33
N HIS A 118 -12.18 11.22 -11.35
CA HIS A 118 -11.13 12.25 -11.29
C HIS A 118 -11.34 13.22 -10.11
N ALA A 119 -12.59 13.66 -9.89
CA ALA A 119 -12.94 14.57 -8.79
C ALA A 119 -12.73 13.93 -7.41
N ALA A 120 -13.16 12.68 -7.22
CA ALA A 120 -13.00 11.97 -5.95
C ALA A 120 -11.52 11.73 -5.63
N LEU A 121 -10.70 11.40 -6.63
CA LEU A 121 -9.26 11.26 -6.44
C LEU A 121 -8.62 12.61 -6.09
N GLY A 122 -9.02 13.70 -6.75
CA GLY A 122 -8.55 15.05 -6.41
C GLY A 122 -8.80 15.39 -4.93
N GLN A 123 -10.01 15.10 -4.44
CA GLN A 123 -10.36 15.27 -3.02
C GLN A 123 -9.48 14.44 -2.09
N LEU A 124 -9.26 13.15 -2.40
CA LEU A 124 -8.39 12.28 -1.59
C LEU A 124 -6.96 12.82 -1.51
N LEU A 125 -6.42 13.29 -2.64
CA LEU A 125 -5.05 13.79 -2.73
C LEU A 125 -4.87 15.21 -2.19
N GLY A 126 -5.95 15.86 -1.73
CA GLY A 126 -5.93 17.27 -1.35
C GLY A 126 -5.66 18.22 -2.52
N VAL A 127 -5.78 17.73 -3.76
CA VAL A 127 -5.69 18.54 -4.98
C VAL A 127 -7.11 19.00 -5.28
N ALA A 128 -7.46 20.21 -4.83
CA ALA A 128 -8.74 20.82 -5.16
C ALA A 128 -8.98 20.70 -6.67
N ALA A 129 -10.14 20.12 -7.04
CA ALA A 129 -10.54 19.96 -8.43
C ALA A 129 -10.47 21.33 -9.13
N GLN A 130 -9.49 21.51 -10.01
CA GLN A 130 -9.55 22.62 -10.95
C GLN A 130 -10.61 22.22 -11.98
N ALA A 131 -11.76 22.87 -11.84
CA ALA A 131 -12.92 22.78 -12.70
C ALA A 131 -12.62 23.27 -14.12
#